data_AF-A0A372YV75-F1
#
_entry.id   AF-A0A372YV75-F1
#
_cell.length_a   1.000
_cell.length_b   1.000
_cell.length_c   1.000
_cell.angle_alpha   90.00
_cell.angle_beta   90.00
_cell.angle_gamma   90.00
#
_symmetry.space_group_name_H-M   'P 1'
#
loop_
_entity.id
_entity.type
_entity.pdbx_description
1 polymer ?
#
loop_
_entity_poly.entity_id
_entity_poly.type
_entity_poly.pdbx_seq_one_letter_code
_entity_poly.pdbx_strand_id
1 'polypeptide(L)'
;MKFKELIENIELRPKSYLRNESILEFSTLLLGFSLSNHDIDKEEAIFFEHFNAYVNSCYNHDENYNWAYLFLILAGGDEKGALSNFYMNYHKFMSQYCDY
;
A
#
# COMPACT_ATOMS: atom_id res chain seq x y z
N MET A 1 -7.42 -14.48 7.12
CA MET A 1 -7.52 -13.07 6.69
C MET A 1 -6.83 -12.99 5.35
N LYS A 2 -7.50 -12.48 4.33
CA LYS A 2 -6.89 -12.25 3.00
C LYS A 2 -6.18 -10.91 2.99
N PHE A 3 -5.26 -10.72 2.04
CA PHE A 3 -4.50 -9.49 1.85
C PHE A 3 -5.35 -8.21 1.80
N LYS A 4 -6.37 -8.21 0.93
CA LYS A 4 -7.27 -7.06 0.74
C LYS A 4 -8.03 -6.74 2.03
N GLU A 5 -8.53 -7.78 2.70
CA GLU A 5 -9.19 -7.65 4.00
C GLU A 5 -8.25 -7.05 5.06
N LEU A 6 -6.95 -7.37 5.03
CA LEU A 6 -5.99 -6.76 5.94
C LEU A 6 -5.87 -5.25 5.68
N ILE A 7 -5.69 -4.83 4.44
CA ILE A 7 -5.59 -3.39 4.08
C ILE A 7 -6.85 -2.64 4.54
N GLU A 8 -8.03 -3.16 4.21
CA GLU A 8 -9.32 -2.56 4.57
C GLU A 8 -9.52 -2.50 6.09
N ASN A 9 -9.14 -3.55 6.83
CA ASN A 9 -9.24 -3.55 8.28
C ASN A 9 -8.28 -2.55 8.94
N ILE A 10 -7.07 -2.37 8.39
CA ILE A 10 -6.14 -1.34 8.89
C ILE A 10 -6.72 0.05 8.62
N GLU A 11 -7.33 0.30 7.46
CA GLU A 11 -7.97 1.59 7.18
C GLU A 11 -9.09 1.90 8.17
N LEU A 12 -9.94 0.91 8.45
CA LEU A 12 -11.07 1.06 9.36
C LEU A 12 -10.63 1.26 10.82
N ARG A 13 -9.54 0.61 11.23
CA ARG A 13 -9.10 0.55 12.64
C ARG A 13 -7.57 0.62 12.77
N PRO A 14 -6.91 1.71 12.34
CA PRO A 14 -5.46 1.75 12.21
C PRO A 14 -4.74 1.49 13.53
N LYS A 15 -5.29 2.00 14.65
CA LYS A 15 -4.73 1.82 16.00
C LYS A 15 -4.76 0.37 16.52
N SER A 16 -5.50 -0.52 15.87
CA SER A 16 -5.53 -1.95 16.22
C SER A 16 -4.39 -2.73 15.56
N TYR A 17 -3.73 -2.14 14.55
CA TYR A 17 -2.71 -2.81 13.74
C TYR A 17 -1.37 -2.07 13.77
N LEU A 18 -1.42 -0.74 13.78
CA LEU A 18 -0.26 0.13 13.75
C LEU A 18 -0.13 0.87 15.08
N ARG A 19 1.10 0.96 15.58
CA ARG A 19 1.46 1.79 16.73
C ARG A 19 1.28 3.27 16.40
N ASN A 20 1.65 3.68 15.19
CA ASN A 20 1.40 5.00 14.65
C ASN A 20 0.74 4.89 13.27
N GLU A 21 -0.11 5.86 12.92
CA GLU A 21 -0.63 5.98 11.55
C GLU A 21 0.53 6.43 10.61
N SER A 22 1.37 5.47 10.20
CA SER A 22 2.60 5.68 9.44
C SER A 22 2.64 4.80 8.19
N ILE A 23 3.06 5.40 7.08
CA ILE A 23 3.20 4.70 5.80
C ILE A 23 4.31 3.65 5.85
N LEU A 24 5.40 3.92 6.58
CA LEU A 24 6.51 2.98 6.72
C LEU A 24 6.17 1.81 7.65
N GLU A 25 5.46 2.07 8.75
CA GLU A 25 4.99 1.01 9.64
C GLU A 25 3.98 0.12 8.90
N PHE A 26 3.07 0.74 8.16
CA PHE A 26 2.10 0.05 7.32
C PHE A 26 2.76 -0.82 6.24
N SER A 27 3.72 -0.28 5.47
CA SER A 27 4.40 -1.04 4.42
C SER A 27 5.21 -2.22 4.97
N THR A 28 5.85 -2.03 6.14
CA THR A 28 6.58 -3.10 6.84
C THR A 28 5.63 -4.20 7.31
N LEU A 29 4.46 -3.84 7.85
CA LEU A 29 3.45 -4.81 8.26
C LEU A 29 2.97 -5.66 7.09
N LEU A 30 2.66 -5.02 5.95
CA LEU A 30 2.21 -5.76 4.76
C LEU A 30 3.29 -6.68 4.20
N LEU A 31 4.56 -6.24 4.20
CA LEU A 31 5.69 -7.09 3.80
C LEU A 31 5.85 -8.29 4.74
N GLY A 32 5.73 -8.07 6.06
CA GLY A 32 5.77 -9.15 7.03
C GLY A 32 4.63 -10.14 6.86
N PHE A 33 3.43 -9.64 6.53
CA PHE A 33 2.26 -10.47 6.25
C PHE A 33 2.48 -11.35 5.01
N SER A 34 2.96 -10.78 3.90
CA SER A 34 3.18 -11.54 2.66
C SER A 34 4.22 -12.64 2.87
N LEU A 35 5.33 -12.35 3.54
CA LEU A 35 6.40 -13.32 3.82
C LEU A 35 5.98 -14.47 4.75
N SER A 36 4.88 -14.33 5.49
CA SER A 36 4.45 -15.32 6.48
C SER A 36 3.56 -16.44 5.91
N ASN A 37 3.11 -16.33 4.65
CA ASN A 37 2.07 -17.20 4.09
C ASN A 37 2.42 -17.69 2.66
N HIS A 38 3.14 -18.82 2.57
CA HIS A 38 3.71 -19.34 1.33
C HIS A 38 2.71 -19.70 0.19
N ASP A 39 1.43 -19.94 0.49
CA ASP A 39 0.41 -20.24 -0.53
C ASP A 39 -0.28 -18.99 -1.10
N ILE A 40 -0.09 -17.83 -0.47
CA ILE A 40 -0.72 -16.54 -0.81
C ILE A 40 0.24 -15.64 -1.64
N ASP A 41 1.51 -16.06 -1.77
CA ASP A 41 2.63 -15.26 -2.30
C ASP A 41 2.43 -14.68 -3.71
N LYS A 42 1.81 -15.41 -4.65
CA LYS A 42 1.81 -14.97 -6.06
C LYS A 42 0.83 -13.84 -6.34
N GLU A 43 -0.40 -13.92 -5.85
CA GLU A 43 -1.41 -12.90 -6.11
C GLU A 43 -1.09 -11.59 -5.40
N GLU A 44 -0.55 -11.66 -4.17
CA GLU A 44 -0.12 -10.48 -3.42
C GLU A 44 1.11 -9.81 -4.06
N ALA A 45 2.10 -10.59 -4.50
CA ALA A 45 3.27 -10.05 -5.19
C ALA A 45 2.87 -9.35 -6.50
N ILE A 46 2.03 -9.98 -7.32
CA ILE A 46 1.50 -9.38 -8.56
C ILE A 46 0.71 -8.11 -8.24
N PHE A 47 -0.12 -8.13 -7.19
CA PHE A 47 -0.86 -6.94 -6.75
C PHE A 47 0.09 -5.78 -6.44
N PHE A 48 1.14 -6.01 -5.65
CA PHE A 48 2.09 -4.95 -5.29
C PHE A 48 2.91 -4.45 -6.47
N GLU A 49 3.28 -5.32 -7.39
CA GLU A 49 3.96 -4.93 -8.62
C GLU A 49 3.07 -4.01 -9.46
N HIS A 50 1.82 -4.39 -9.70
CA HIS A 50 0.85 -3.57 -10.43
C HIS A 50 0.52 -2.27 -9.70
N PHE A 51 0.36 -2.31 -8.37
CA PHE A 51 0.10 -1.12 -7.58
C PHE A 51 1.30 -0.16 -7.63
N ASN A 52 2.53 -0.67 -7.52
CA ASN A 52 3.73 0.16 -7.62
C ASN A 52 3.86 0.80 -9.01
N ALA A 53 3.59 0.04 -10.07
CA ALA A 53 3.57 0.56 -11.44
C ALA A 53 2.49 1.64 -11.63
N TYR A 54 1.28 1.40 -11.12
CA TYR A 54 0.19 2.38 -11.12
C TYR A 54 0.59 3.68 -10.44
N VAL A 55 1.11 3.61 -9.20
CA VAL A 55 1.53 4.80 -8.46
C VAL A 55 2.63 5.55 -9.22
N ASN A 56 3.68 4.86 -9.71
CA ASN A 56 4.75 5.53 -10.45
C ASN A 56 4.23 6.20 -11.75
N SER A 57 3.28 5.58 -12.45
CA SER A 57 2.65 6.19 -13.64
C SER A 57 1.82 7.44 -13.33
N CYS A 58 1.22 7.52 -12.13
CA CYS A 58 0.44 8.69 -11.72
C CYS A 58 1.32 9.91 -11.42
N TYR A 59 2.56 9.68 -10.97
CA TYR A 59 3.45 10.74 -10.49
C TYR A 59 4.67 10.99 -11.40
N ASN A 60 4.80 10.25 -12.51
CA ASN A 60 5.70 10.49 -13.64
C ASN A 60 7.15 10.82 -13.23
N HIS A 61 7.71 9.97 -12.36
CA HIS A 61 9.12 10.06 -11.97
C HIS A 61 10.01 9.26 -12.92
N ASP A 62 11.20 9.79 -13.23
CA ASP A 62 12.24 9.09 -14.00
C ASP A 62 12.79 7.85 -13.24
N GLU A 63 12.53 7.75 -11.94
CA GLU A 63 12.96 6.67 -11.07
C GLU A 63 11.76 5.85 -10.56
N ASN A 64 11.86 4.52 -10.63
CA ASN A 64 10.87 3.59 -10.07
C ASN A 64 11.01 3.51 -8.55
N TYR A 65 10.39 4.43 -7.83
CA TYR A 65 10.36 4.39 -6.37
C TYR A 65 9.40 3.32 -5.85
N ASN A 66 9.72 2.77 -4.69
CA ASN A 66 8.75 2.03 -3.89
C ASN A 66 7.59 2.97 -3.50
N TRP A 67 6.35 2.54 -3.68
CA TRP A 67 5.13 3.34 -3.43
C TRP A 67 5.10 3.99 -2.05
N ALA A 68 5.57 3.30 -0.99
CA ALA A 68 5.56 3.83 0.37
C ALA A 68 6.54 5.01 0.50
N TYR A 69 7.72 4.87 -0.09
CA TYR A 69 8.73 5.92 -0.12
C TYR A 69 8.28 7.11 -0.99
N LEU A 70 7.67 6.83 -2.15
CA LEU A 70 7.13 7.87 -3.03
C LEU A 70 6.04 8.69 -2.32
N PHE A 71 5.09 8.04 -1.64
CA PHE A 71 4.07 8.77 -0.88
C PHE A 71 4.66 9.60 0.26
N LEU A 72 5.73 9.12 0.92
CA LEU A 72 6.41 9.88 1.96
C LEU A 72 7.08 11.14 1.40
N ILE A 73 7.74 11.05 0.24
CA ILE A 73 8.33 12.21 -0.45
C ILE A 73 7.23 13.21 -0.83
N LEU A 74 6.15 12.74 -1.45
CA LEU A 74 5.04 13.58 -1.89
C LEU A 74 4.32 14.28 -0.72
N ALA A 75 4.30 13.64 0.45
CA ALA A 75 3.74 14.21 1.67
C ALA A 75 4.73 15.12 2.43
N GLY A 76 5.94 15.36 1.90
CA GLY A 76 6.96 16.18 2.58
C GLY A 76 7.42 15.59 3.91
N GLY A 77 7.38 14.27 4.06
CA GLY A 77 7.73 13.57 5.30
C GLY A 77 6.58 13.40 6.30
N ASP A 78 5.36 13.86 5.99
CA ASP A 78 4.18 13.55 6.82
C ASP A 78 3.74 12.09 6.62
N GLU A 79 4.15 11.24 7.57
CA GLU A 79 3.83 9.82 7.62
C GLU A 79 2.33 9.51 7.57
N LYS A 80 1.50 10.31 8.28
CA LYS A 80 0.06 10.10 8.33
C LYS A 80 -0.62 10.59 7.05
N GLY A 81 -0.17 11.72 6.52
CA GLY A 81 -0.57 12.22 5.20
C GLY A 81 -0.22 11.23 4.09
N ALA A 82 0.98 10.64 4.14
CA ALA A 82 1.42 9.61 3.20
C ALA A 82 0.57 8.34 3.28
N LEU A 83 0.20 7.91 4.50
CA LEU A 83 -0.73 6.78 4.68
C LEU A 83 -2.13 7.09 4.14
N SER A 84 -2.61 8.31 4.32
CA SER A 84 -3.88 8.75 3.73
C SER A 84 -3.82 8.75 2.19
N ASN A 85 -2.69 9.18 1.62
CA ASN A 85 -2.45 9.14 0.17
C ASN A 85 -2.41 7.70 -0.36
N PHE A 86 -1.85 6.76 0.40
CA PHE A 86 -1.92 5.34 0.05
C PHE A 86 -3.37 4.89 -0.09
N TYR A 87 -4.23 5.10 0.90
CA TYR A 87 -5.63 4.64 0.85
C TYR A 87 -6.41 5.28 -0.30
N MET A 88 -6.22 6.57 -0.55
CA MET A 88 -6.84 7.23 -1.70
C MET A 88 -6.43 6.56 -3.03
N ASN A 89 -5.14 6.27 -3.23
CA ASN A 89 -4.65 5.63 -4.45
C ASN A 89 -5.03 4.15 -4.53
N TYR A 90 -5.08 3.46 -3.38
CA TYR A 90 -5.57 2.10 -3.27
C TYR A 90 -7.02 2.00 -3.74
N HIS A 91 -7.91 2.85 -3.25
CA HIS A 91 -9.32 2.86 -3.66
C HIS A 91 -9.48 3.18 -5.15
N LYS A 92 -8.71 4.14 -5.68
CA LYS A 92 -8.71 4.44 -7.13
C LYS A 92 -8.26 3.24 -7.95
N PHE A 93 -7.15 2.62 -7.55
CA PHE A 93 -6.62 1.41 -8.20
C PHE A 93 -7.67 0.29 -8.17
N MET A 94 -8.26 -0.01 -7.01
CA MET A 94 -9.28 -1.04 -6.87
C MET A 94 -10.53 -0.73 -7.71
N SER A 95 -10.95 0.53 -7.81
CA SER A 95 -12.09 0.92 -8.65
C SER A 95 -11.85 0.73 -10.15
N GLN A 96 -10.59 0.81 -10.60
CA GLN A 96 -10.19 0.59 -11.99
C GLN A 96 -9.88 -0.88 -12.29
N TYR A 97 -9.59 -1.69 -11.27
CA TYR A 97 -9.22 -3.11 -11.38
C TYR A 97 -10.37 -4.08 -11.04
N CYS A 98 -11.57 -3.60 -10.68
CA CYS A 98 -12.74 -4.44 -10.38
C CYS A 98 -13.50 -4.98 -11.61
N ASP A 99 -12.97 -4.82 -12.82
CA ASP A 99 -13.55 -5.35 -14.07
C ASP A 99 -12.88 -6.65 -14.59
N TYR A 100 -12.10 -7.36 -13.76
CA TYR A 100 -11.49 -8.66 -14.11
C TYR A 100 -11.82 -9.76 -13.10
#